data_AF-W4JV64-F1
#
_entry.id   AF-W4JV64-F1
#
_cell.length_a   1.000
_cell.length_b   1.000
_cell.length_c   1.000
_cell.angle_alpha   90.00
_cell.angle_beta   90.00
_cell.angle_gamma   90.00
#
_symmetry.space_group_name_H-M   'P 1'
#
loop_
_entity.id
_entity.type
_entity.pdbx_description
1 polymer ?
#
loop_
_entity_poly.entity_id
_entity_poly.type
_entity_poly.pdbx_seq_one_letter_code
_entity_poly.pdbx_strand_id
1 'polypeptide(L)'
;ILDPPIPCGTRLRCPHPCTRPPPACEHPRSPYACHADDARGCPPCPFLTTKLCACRKRTVDIVRCAQAHERVGVGSSGCGRLLGCGFHVCERLCHGGECGPCAQVCGEPRKLCAPAHHLYTQPCHAPLACQETEPCRAIVTVACSCGLPEQPQADLSCLLRR
;
A
#
# COMPACT_ATOMS: atom_id res chain seq x y z
N ILE A 1 -0.77 28.51 -43.01
CA ILE A 1 -2.04 29.08 -43.54
C ILE A 1 -2.92 27.88 -43.84
N LEU A 2 -4.19 27.88 -43.41
CA LEU A 2 -5.14 26.81 -43.73
C LEU A 2 -6.00 27.31 -44.90
N ASP A 3 -5.95 26.61 -46.02
CA ASP A 3 -6.68 27.00 -47.22
C ASP A 3 -8.12 26.42 -47.19
N PRO A 4 -9.14 27.21 -47.55
CA PRO A 4 -10.53 26.74 -47.61
C PRO A 4 -10.76 25.63 -48.66
N PRO A 5 -11.81 24.78 -48.49
CA PRO A 5 -12.74 24.73 -47.37
C PRO A 5 -12.18 23.95 -46.17
N ILE A 6 -12.15 24.58 -44.99
CA ILE A 6 -11.68 23.95 -43.76
C ILE A 6 -12.77 23.01 -43.23
N PRO A 7 -12.49 21.71 -43.04
CA PRO A 7 -13.49 20.77 -42.55
C PRO A 7 -13.91 21.08 -41.12
N CYS A 8 -15.17 20.77 -40.78
CA CYS A 8 -15.68 20.88 -39.42
C CYS A 8 -14.83 19.99 -38.47
N GLY A 9 -14.48 20.53 -37.30
CA GLY A 9 -13.61 19.85 -36.32
C GLY A 9 -12.11 20.17 -36.43
N THR A 10 -11.70 21.06 -37.31
CA THR A 10 -10.30 21.53 -37.38
C THR A 10 -9.88 22.20 -36.08
N ARG A 11 -8.91 21.60 -35.36
CA ARG A 11 -8.38 22.14 -34.10
C ARG A 11 -7.24 23.13 -34.38
N LEU A 12 -7.49 24.41 -34.13
CA LEU A 12 -6.46 25.43 -34.21
C LEU A 12 -5.49 25.30 -33.02
N ARG A 13 -4.19 25.29 -33.31
CA ARG A 13 -3.12 25.32 -32.29
C ARG A 13 -2.56 26.73 -32.22
N CYS A 14 -2.65 27.36 -31.05
CA CYS A 14 -2.08 28.68 -30.82
C CYS A 14 -0.57 28.54 -30.50
N PRO A 15 0.34 29.18 -31.24
CA PRO A 15 1.79 29.03 -31.04
C PRO A 15 2.33 29.87 -29.87
N HIS A 16 1.52 30.77 -29.30
CA HIS A 16 1.94 31.61 -28.18
C HIS A 16 2.15 30.80 -26.90
N PRO A 17 3.09 31.20 -26.03
CA PRO A 17 3.30 30.54 -24.76
C PRO A 17 2.08 30.69 -23.85
N CYS A 18 1.82 29.69 -23.02
CA CYS A 18 0.75 29.75 -22.04
C CYS A 18 1.03 30.83 -20.96
N THR A 19 0.09 31.75 -20.76
CA THR A 19 0.17 32.85 -19.78
C THR A 19 -0.56 32.55 -18.46
N ARG A 20 -1.13 31.34 -18.30
CA ARG A 20 -1.85 30.95 -17.09
C ARG A 20 -0.94 30.98 -15.85
N PRO A 21 -1.47 31.33 -14.66
CA PRO A 21 -0.68 31.43 -13.45
C PRO A 21 0.21 30.20 -13.22
N PRO A 22 1.46 30.40 -12.79
CA PRO A 22 2.35 29.29 -12.47
C PRO A 22 1.79 28.47 -11.30
N PRO A 23 2.09 27.16 -11.23
CA PRO A 23 1.80 26.37 -10.03
C PRO A 23 2.51 26.99 -8.83
N ALA A 24 1.98 26.77 -7.62
CA ALA A 24 2.47 27.37 -6.37
C ALA A 24 3.89 26.93 -5.94
N CYS A 25 4.68 26.31 -6.82
CA CYS A 25 6.05 25.91 -6.54
C CYS A 25 7.05 26.89 -7.15
N GLU A 26 8.19 27.07 -6.48
CA GLU A 26 9.28 27.98 -6.88
C GLU A 26 10.11 27.47 -8.08
N HIS A 27 9.63 26.47 -8.81
CA HIS A 27 10.35 25.87 -9.93
C HIS A 27 10.02 26.57 -11.26
N PRO A 28 11.00 26.71 -12.16
CA PRO A 28 10.75 27.27 -13.48
C PRO A 28 9.79 26.39 -14.28
N ARG A 29 8.86 27.02 -15.00
CA ARG A 29 7.97 26.28 -15.90
C ARG A 29 8.70 25.91 -17.18
N SER A 30 8.52 24.67 -17.63
CA SER A 30 8.87 24.31 -19.00
C SER A 30 8.00 25.12 -19.97
N PRO A 31 8.57 25.70 -21.03
CA PRO A 31 7.78 26.43 -22.02
C PRO A 31 6.87 25.46 -22.78
N TYR A 32 5.59 25.79 -22.89
CA TYR A 32 4.60 25.05 -23.70
C TYR A 32 3.62 26.02 -24.37
N ALA A 33 3.11 25.59 -25.52
CA ALA A 33 2.15 26.35 -26.31
C ALA A 33 0.81 26.51 -25.59
N CYS A 34 0.08 27.56 -25.93
CA CYS A 34 -1.27 27.81 -25.45
C CYS A 34 -2.18 26.63 -25.83
N HIS A 35 -2.99 26.22 -24.86
CA HIS A 35 -3.94 25.13 -25.01
C HIS A 35 -5.34 25.63 -24.66
N ALA A 36 -6.35 25.01 -25.27
CA ALA A 36 -7.73 25.21 -24.89
C ALA A 36 -7.98 24.76 -23.43
N ASP A 37 -9.10 25.19 -22.85
CA ASP A 37 -9.57 24.75 -21.53
C ASP A 37 -10.07 23.30 -21.54
N ASP A 38 -9.28 22.42 -22.11
CA ASP A 38 -9.53 20.99 -22.14
C ASP A 38 -9.25 20.40 -20.74
N ALA A 39 -9.92 19.28 -20.42
CA ALA A 39 -9.81 18.55 -19.16
C ALA A 39 -8.37 18.11 -18.75
N ARG A 40 -7.35 18.33 -19.59
CA ARG A 40 -5.94 18.02 -19.30
C ARG A 40 -5.19 19.13 -18.55
N GLY A 41 -5.72 20.36 -18.49
CA GLY A 41 -5.13 21.47 -17.73
C GLY A 41 -3.69 21.82 -18.12
N CYS A 42 -3.05 22.68 -17.33
CA CYS A 42 -1.62 22.97 -17.49
C CYS A 42 -0.78 21.75 -17.09
N PRO A 43 0.35 21.47 -17.77
CA PRO A 43 1.26 20.41 -17.36
C PRO A 43 1.78 20.64 -15.93
N PRO A 44 1.86 19.59 -15.10
CA PRO A 44 2.40 19.67 -13.76
C PRO A 44 3.91 19.96 -13.75
N CYS A 45 4.41 20.42 -12.61
CA CYS A 45 5.84 20.66 -12.41
C CYS A 45 6.66 19.35 -12.56
N PRO A 46 7.66 19.29 -13.47
CA PRO A 46 8.47 18.08 -13.71
C PRO A 46 9.59 17.88 -12.69
N PHE A 47 9.87 18.89 -11.86
CA PHE A 47 10.97 18.85 -10.90
C PHE A 47 10.70 17.84 -9.79
N LEU A 48 11.80 17.26 -9.33
CA LEU A 48 11.83 16.36 -8.18
C LEU A 48 12.26 17.17 -6.96
N THR A 49 11.62 16.88 -5.84
CA THR A 49 11.86 17.55 -4.57
C THR A 49 11.74 16.54 -3.44
N THR A 50 12.16 16.96 -2.27
CA THR A 50 12.14 16.16 -1.05
C THR A 50 10.88 16.53 -0.26
N LYS A 51 10.02 15.55 0.02
CA LYS A 51 8.74 15.77 0.73
C LYS A 51 8.58 14.76 1.86
N LEU A 52 7.81 15.14 2.89
CA LEU A 52 7.36 14.20 3.90
C LEU A 52 6.41 13.15 3.30
N CYS A 53 6.51 11.91 3.77
CA CYS A 53 5.51 10.88 3.47
C CYS A 53 4.11 11.36 3.88
N ALA A 54 3.07 10.79 3.30
CA ALA A 54 1.68 10.96 3.73
C ALA A 54 1.51 10.76 5.25
N CYS A 55 2.36 9.90 5.83
CA CYS A 55 2.40 9.60 7.25
C CYS A 55 3.12 10.63 8.14
N ARG A 56 3.80 11.62 7.56
CA ARG A 56 4.72 12.60 8.17
C ARG A 56 5.86 12.04 9.05
N LYS A 57 6.14 10.74 8.98
CA LYS A 57 7.19 10.10 9.78
C LYS A 57 8.58 10.16 9.15
N ARG A 58 8.65 10.11 7.82
CA ARG A 58 9.90 10.03 7.06
C ARG A 58 9.86 11.00 5.90
N THR A 59 11.03 11.48 5.53
CA THR A 59 11.24 12.29 4.35
C THR A 59 11.57 11.37 3.17
N VAL A 60 10.98 11.66 2.01
CA VAL A 60 11.16 10.92 0.76
C VAL A 60 11.78 11.85 -0.26
N ASP A 61 12.93 11.46 -0.78
CA ASP A 61 13.61 12.15 -1.88
C ASP A 61 13.05 11.69 -3.22
N ILE A 62 13.30 12.45 -4.29
CA ILE A 62 12.90 12.08 -5.65
C ILE A 62 11.36 12.04 -5.80
N VAL A 63 10.64 12.95 -5.12
CA VAL A 63 9.19 13.07 -5.22
C VAL A 63 8.83 14.17 -6.21
N ARG A 64 7.91 13.92 -7.16
CA ARG A 64 7.44 14.96 -8.08
C ARG A 64 6.86 16.14 -7.31
N CYS A 65 7.30 17.36 -7.65
CA CYS A 65 6.84 18.58 -6.99
C CYS A 65 5.32 18.75 -7.05
N ALA A 66 4.68 18.39 -8.17
CA ALA A 66 3.23 18.43 -8.31
C ALA A 66 2.48 17.29 -7.59
N GLN A 67 3.18 16.32 -7.00
CA GLN A 67 2.54 15.21 -6.29
C GLN A 67 1.97 15.70 -4.95
N ALA A 68 0.67 15.47 -4.76
CA ALA A 68 -0.03 15.74 -3.52
C ALA A 68 0.55 14.90 -2.38
N HIS A 69 0.59 15.47 -1.18
CA HIS A 69 1.25 14.89 0.01
C HIS A 69 0.67 13.51 0.38
N GLU A 70 -0.62 13.30 0.19
CA GLU A 70 -1.33 12.04 0.50
C GLU A 70 -0.85 10.87 -0.35
N ARG A 71 -0.24 11.15 -1.50
CA ARG A 71 0.30 10.15 -2.43
C ARG A 71 1.82 10.01 -2.31
N VAL A 72 2.45 10.72 -1.38
CA VAL A 72 3.90 10.59 -1.13
C VAL A 72 4.11 9.39 -0.20
N GLY A 73 4.55 8.28 -0.76
CA GLY A 73 4.86 7.07 0.00
C GLY A 73 6.32 6.69 -0.16
N VAL A 74 6.86 6.03 0.86
CA VAL A 74 8.12 5.29 0.70
C VAL A 74 7.76 4.01 -0.06
N GLY A 75 8.26 3.85 -1.29
CA GLY A 75 7.83 2.81 -2.23
C GLY A 75 7.95 1.37 -1.73
N SER A 76 8.75 1.13 -0.69
CA SER A 76 9.05 -0.20 -0.16
C SER A 76 8.74 -0.38 1.32
N SER A 77 8.31 0.69 2.01
CA SER A 77 8.12 0.64 3.46
C SER A 77 6.66 0.89 3.81
N GLY A 78 6.03 -0.11 4.44
CA GLY A 78 4.70 0.02 5.01
C GLY A 78 4.59 1.20 5.99
N CYS A 79 3.36 1.61 6.26
CA CYS A 79 3.00 2.69 7.17
C CYS A 79 3.65 2.52 8.56
N GLY A 80 3.71 1.27 9.04
CA GLY A 80 4.35 0.90 10.30
C GLY A 80 3.74 1.59 11.52
N ARG A 81 2.48 2.03 11.44
CA ARG A 81 1.70 2.50 12.59
C ARG A 81 1.02 1.30 13.25
N LEU A 82 0.92 1.28 14.58
CA LEU A 82 0.11 0.29 15.28
C LEU A 82 -1.35 0.43 14.85
N LEU A 83 -1.98 -0.69 14.52
CA LEU A 83 -3.41 -0.77 14.24
C LEU A 83 -4.21 -0.60 15.54
N GLY A 84 -5.51 -0.34 15.42
CA GLY A 84 -6.40 -0.16 16.57
C GLY A 84 -6.48 -1.36 17.52
N CYS A 85 -5.99 -2.53 17.11
CA CYS A 85 -5.86 -3.71 17.96
C CYS A 85 -4.69 -3.64 18.96
N GLY A 86 -3.73 -2.73 18.80
CA GLY A 86 -2.60 -2.54 19.70
C GLY A 86 -1.43 -3.51 19.52
N PHE A 87 -1.61 -4.62 18.79
CA PHE A 87 -0.56 -5.63 18.57
C PHE A 87 0.00 -5.65 17.16
N HIS A 88 -0.84 -5.39 16.15
CA HIS A 88 -0.44 -5.49 14.75
C HIS A 88 0.01 -4.13 14.19
N VAL A 89 0.94 -4.17 13.24
CA VAL A 89 1.44 -2.99 12.53
C VAL A 89 0.80 -2.89 11.15
N CYS A 90 0.53 -1.67 10.71
CA CYS A 90 -0.02 -1.40 9.39
C CYS A 90 1.06 -1.62 8.31
N GLU A 91 0.92 -2.69 7.54
CA GLU A 91 1.79 -3.03 6.40
C GLU A 91 1.40 -2.33 5.10
N ARG A 92 0.25 -1.63 5.09
CA ARG A 92 -0.20 -0.87 3.92
C ARG A 92 0.78 0.24 3.58
N LEU A 93 0.80 0.66 2.32
CA LEU A 93 1.55 1.85 1.89
C LEU A 93 1.22 3.07 2.77
N CYS A 94 2.20 3.97 2.91
CA CYS A 94 2.03 5.19 3.69
C CYS A 94 0.76 5.94 3.26
N HIS A 95 -0.10 6.25 4.23
CA HIS A 95 -1.37 6.94 4.02
C HIS A 95 -1.52 8.11 5.01
N GLY A 96 -2.28 9.14 4.61
CA GLY A 96 -2.49 10.34 5.42
C GLY A 96 -3.49 10.15 6.57
N GLY A 97 -4.49 9.28 6.38
CA GLY A 97 -5.57 9.05 7.35
C GLY A 97 -5.25 8.01 8.42
N GLU A 98 -6.31 7.58 9.11
CA GLU A 98 -6.30 6.54 10.14
C GLU A 98 -6.00 5.17 9.53
N CYS A 99 -5.37 4.29 10.30
CA CYS A 99 -5.20 2.91 9.85
C CYS A 99 -6.54 2.17 9.95
N GLY A 100 -6.85 1.36 8.94
CA GLY A 100 -8.10 0.59 8.90
C GLY A 100 -8.16 -0.54 9.95
N PRO A 101 -9.24 -1.33 9.95
CA PRO A 101 -9.39 -2.45 10.89
C PRO A 101 -8.28 -3.48 10.71
N CYS A 102 -7.96 -4.20 11.79
CA CYS A 102 -6.97 -5.26 11.76
C CYS A 102 -7.54 -6.52 11.11
N ALA A 103 -6.99 -6.89 9.96
CA ALA A 103 -7.29 -8.14 9.25
C ALA A 103 -6.14 -9.16 9.33
N GLN A 104 -5.11 -8.89 10.14
CA GLN A 104 -3.99 -9.82 10.33
C GLN A 104 -4.41 -11.01 11.21
N VAL A 105 -3.72 -12.14 11.05
CA VAL A 105 -3.86 -13.33 11.90
C VAL A 105 -3.26 -13.05 13.27
N CYS A 106 -3.86 -13.60 14.34
CA CYS A 106 -3.40 -13.29 15.70
C CYS A 106 -1.97 -13.77 15.98
N GLY A 107 -1.57 -14.94 15.49
CA GLY A 107 -0.19 -15.42 15.58
C GLY A 107 0.33 -15.77 16.98
N GLU A 108 -0.49 -15.66 18.03
CA GLU A 108 -0.08 -16.08 19.38
C GLU A 108 0.12 -17.61 19.46
N PRO A 109 1.15 -18.09 20.17
CA PRO A 109 1.41 -19.51 20.33
C PRO A 109 0.36 -20.14 21.24
N ARG A 110 -0.22 -21.26 20.79
CA ARG A 110 -1.16 -22.05 21.59
C ARG A 110 -0.40 -22.80 22.68
N LYS A 111 -0.74 -22.55 23.94
CA LYS A 111 -0.12 -23.17 25.11
C LYS A 111 -0.44 -24.66 25.18
N LEU A 112 -1.63 -25.06 24.73
CA LEU A 112 -2.07 -26.47 24.73
C LEU A 112 -1.35 -27.34 23.68
N CYS A 113 -0.71 -26.76 22.66
CA CYS A 113 0.08 -27.49 21.67
C CYS A 113 1.55 -27.64 22.03
N ALA A 114 1.94 -27.51 23.31
CA ALA A 114 3.29 -27.87 23.73
C ALA A 114 3.56 -29.36 23.45
N PRO A 115 4.73 -29.71 22.86
CA PRO A 115 5.93 -28.89 22.64
C PRO A 115 5.99 -28.14 21.28
N ALA A 116 5.08 -28.41 20.36
CA ALA A 116 5.11 -27.88 18.99
C ALA A 116 4.74 -26.38 18.88
N HIS A 117 4.07 -25.80 19.87
CA HIS A 117 3.69 -24.37 19.96
C HIS A 117 3.05 -23.82 18.67
N HIS A 118 2.04 -24.50 18.14
CA HIS A 118 1.31 -24.07 16.95
C HIS A 118 0.71 -22.66 17.11
N LEU A 119 0.74 -21.86 16.05
CA LEU A 119 0.26 -20.48 16.03
C LEU A 119 -1.26 -20.39 15.82
N TYR A 120 -1.91 -19.38 16.41
CA TYR A 120 -3.30 -19.07 16.10
C TYR A 120 -3.46 -18.50 14.68
N THR A 121 -4.21 -19.22 13.84
CA THR A 121 -4.54 -18.80 12.47
C THR A 121 -5.84 -17.99 12.36
N GLN A 122 -6.54 -17.78 13.48
CA GLN A 122 -7.75 -16.95 13.52
C GLN A 122 -7.41 -15.48 13.26
N PRO A 123 -8.35 -14.69 12.72
CA PRO A 123 -8.19 -13.25 12.63
C PRO A 123 -7.91 -12.64 14.02
N CYS A 124 -7.26 -11.48 14.01
CA CYS A 124 -7.04 -10.70 15.21
C CYS A 124 -8.37 -10.47 15.93
N HIS A 125 -8.42 -10.88 17.19
CA HIS A 125 -9.59 -10.79 18.06
C HIS A 125 -9.27 -9.97 19.32
N ALA A 126 -8.23 -9.14 19.25
CA ALA A 126 -7.90 -8.19 20.31
C ALA A 126 -9.09 -7.24 20.56
N PRO A 127 -9.39 -6.91 21.82
CA PRO A 127 -8.58 -7.15 23.02
C PRO A 127 -8.86 -8.50 23.73
N LEU A 128 -9.69 -9.36 23.15
CA LEU A 128 -10.03 -10.65 23.76
C LEU A 128 -8.82 -11.60 23.71
N ALA A 129 -8.67 -12.44 24.74
CA ALA A 129 -7.66 -13.48 24.75
C ALA A 129 -8.03 -14.63 23.78
N CYS A 130 -7.00 -15.32 23.26
CA CYS A 130 -7.15 -16.51 22.43
C CYS A 130 -7.98 -17.59 23.15
N GLN A 131 -9.11 -18.01 22.55
CA GLN A 131 -9.97 -19.05 23.11
C GLN A 131 -9.48 -20.45 22.72
N GLU A 132 -8.65 -21.07 23.56
CA GLU A 132 -8.10 -22.43 23.35
C GLU A 132 -9.11 -23.57 23.60
N THR A 133 -10.40 -23.36 23.36
CA THR A 133 -11.46 -24.34 23.64
C THR A 133 -11.56 -25.43 22.58
N GLU A 134 -11.18 -25.10 21.34
CA GLU A 134 -11.25 -26.01 20.19
C GLU A 134 -9.89 -26.68 19.90
N PRO A 135 -9.87 -27.98 19.53
CA PRO A 135 -8.65 -28.71 19.24
C PRO A 135 -7.87 -28.09 18.08
N CYS A 136 -6.55 -28.27 18.10
CA CYS A 136 -5.69 -27.69 17.09
C CYS A 136 -5.81 -28.42 15.75
N ARG A 137 -6.11 -27.66 14.69
CA ARG A 137 -6.14 -28.13 13.30
C ARG A 137 -4.86 -27.79 12.54
N ALA A 138 -3.74 -27.63 13.26
CA ALA A 138 -2.45 -27.39 12.63
C ALA A 138 -2.04 -28.58 11.78
N ILE A 139 -1.45 -28.27 10.62
CA ILE A 139 -0.95 -29.26 9.67
C ILE A 139 0.57 -29.25 9.80
N VAL A 140 1.15 -30.44 9.97
CA VAL A 140 2.59 -30.69 10.01
C VAL A 140 2.98 -31.53 8.80
N THR A 141 4.17 -31.28 8.26
CA THR A 141 4.69 -32.07 7.15
C THR A 141 5.37 -33.31 7.69
N VAL A 142 4.93 -34.49 7.24
CA VAL A 142 5.51 -35.77 7.66
C VAL A 142 6.36 -36.31 6.52
N ALA A 143 7.63 -36.58 6.82
CA ALA A 143 8.54 -37.25 5.89
C ALA A 143 8.49 -38.77 6.12
N CYS A 144 8.27 -39.53 5.04
CA CYS A 144 8.32 -40.98 5.09
C CYS A 144 9.78 -41.46 5.07
N SER A 145 10.10 -42.47 5.88
CA SER A 145 11.39 -43.18 5.84
C SER A 145 11.69 -43.85 4.49
N CYS A 146 10.68 -43.96 3.63
CA CYS A 146 10.75 -44.52 2.29
C CYS A 146 11.25 -43.54 1.20
N GLY A 147 11.55 -42.28 1.54
CA GLY A 147 12.11 -41.28 0.60
C GLY A 147 11.10 -40.65 -0.37
N LEU A 148 9.80 -40.89 -0.16
CA LEU A 148 8.72 -40.26 -0.91
C LEU A 148 8.57 -38.77 -0.57
N PRO A 149 7.97 -37.96 -1.47
CA PRO A 149 7.77 -36.52 -1.22
C PRO A 149 6.92 -36.30 0.03
N GLU A 150 7.32 -35.29 0.81
CA GLU A 150 6.68 -34.93 2.09
C GLU A 150 5.19 -34.64 1.89
N GLN A 151 4.35 -35.12 2.81
CA GLN A 151 2.90 -34.96 2.76
C GLN A 151 2.42 -34.09 3.93
N PRO A 152 1.56 -33.07 3.70
CA PRO A 152 0.94 -32.31 4.78
C PRO A 152 -0.14 -33.15 5.46
N GLN A 153 -0.01 -33.38 6.77
CA GLN A 153 -0.99 -34.12 7.58
C GLN A 153 -1.34 -33.33 8.84
N ALA A 154 -2.56 -33.47 9.35
CA ALA A 154 -2.93 -32.82 10.61
C ALA A 154 -2.10 -33.40 11.77
N ASP A 155 -1.64 -32.55 12.70
CA ASP A 155 -0.88 -32.99 13.86
C ASP A 155 -1.76 -33.78 14.82
N LEU A 156 -1.77 -35.12 14.68
CA LEU A 156 -2.54 -36.02 15.54
C LEU A 156 -2.12 -35.88 17.03
N SER A 157 -0.88 -35.48 17.28
CA SER A 157 -0.33 -35.22 18.62
C SER A 157 -1.05 -34.08 19.35
N CYS A 158 -1.49 -33.04 18.65
CA CYS A 158 -2.25 -31.91 19.21
C CYS A 158 -3.77 -32.04 19.00
N LEU A 159 -4.25 -32.80 18.01
CA LEU A 159 -5.71 -33.03 17.81
C LEU A 159 -6.41 -33.68 19.01
N LEU A 160 -5.67 -34.45 19.83
CA LEU A 160 -6.21 -35.22 20.96
C LEU A 160 -6.05 -34.53 22.33
N ARG A 161 -5.38 -33.37 22.38
CA ARG A 161 -5.12 -32.65 23.65
C ARG A 161 -6.24 -31.63 23.88
N ARG A 162 -7.10 -31.91 24.86
CA ARG A 162 -8.09 -30.97 25.42
C ARG A 162 -7.49 -30.25 26.61
#